data_AF-A0A953M7D0-F1
#
_entry.id   AF-A0A953M7D0-F1
#
_cell.length_a   1.000
_cell.length_b   1.000
_cell.length_c   1.000
_cell.angle_alpha   90.00
_cell.angle_beta   90.00
_cell.angle_gamma   90.00
#
_symmetry.space_group_name_H-M   'P 1'
#
loop_
_entity.id
_entity.type
_entity.pdbx_description
1 polymer ?
#
loop_
_entity_poly.entity_id
_entity_poly.type
_entity_poly.pdbx_seq_one_letter_code
_entity_poly.pdbx_strand_id
1 'polypeptide(L)'
;IRHADAEAETTLAALAVVEPAERAPWGDSVSASACLIALARLDKLAVERSDELRALRDQCLGQVLAAYDIKNGFDPLIPVTARGVVARGLLAAAGFEPWDREAHLLRADAAIRAVFRETQPSQLLGVMPDLGWADIELARMTGGEPKSAPALRDLRETVLDLTLRPGDLLGVDRDLRGGLVLDAAGSPLPTWQSLRPLGLLATMLGDEWLTPGTVGTGEVQRQLMETLDMVRFVKQLTAEQRLGHMYADPKLAFGGVRASLWDQSMPLAASAIGLTAVCETLESLDRISTRRTPAAGRP
;
A
#
# COMPACT_ATOMS: atom_id res chain seq x y z
N ILE A 1 4.37 -16.62 10.43
CA ILE A 1 4.73 -16.76 9.00
C ILE A 1 3.96 -17.94 8.42
N ARG A 2 4.38 -19.21 8.59
CA ARG A 2 3.68 -20.37 7.98
C ARG A 2 2.15 -20.46 8.16
N HIS A 3 1.61 -20.08 9.32
CA HIS A 3 0.15 -20.07 9.54
C HIS A 3 -0.56 -18.99 8.73
N ALA A 4 0.04 -17.79 8.66
CA ALA A 4 -0.51 -16.67 7.89
C ALA A 4 -0.47 -16.96 6.38
N ASP A 5 0.58 -17.63 5.91
CA ASP A 5 0.68 -18.04 4.50
C ASP A 5 -0.45 -19.00 4.11
N ALA A 6 -0.73 -20.00 4.96
CA ALA A 6 -1.83 -20.94 4.73
C ALA A 6 -3.23 -20.28 4.78
N GLU A 7 -3.44 -19.33 5.68
CA GLU A 7 -4.68 -18.54 5.73
C GLU A 7 -4.84 -17.64 4.50
N ALA A 8 -3.76 -17.03 4.02
CA ALA A 8 -3.76 -16.23 2.80
C ALA A 8 -4.07 -17.09 1.56
N GLU A 9 -3.43 -18.26 1.44
CA GLU A 9 -3.73 -19.24 0.39
C GLU A 9 -5.20 -19.66 0.41
N THR A 10 -5.73 -20.02 1.59
CA THR A 10 -7.13 -20.42 1.75
C THR A 10 -8.10 -19.30 1.37
N THR A 11 -7.79 -18.07 1.80
CA THR A 11 -8.63 -16.90 1.50
C THR A 11 -8.65 -16.59 0.01
N LEU A 12 -7.48 -16.62 -0.65
CA LEU A 12 -7.40 -16.37 -2.09
C LEU A 12 -8.00 -17.52 -2.91
N ALA A 13 -7.84 -18.77 -2.47
CA ALA A 13 -8.47 -19.92 -3.14
C ALA A 13 -10.00 -19.83 -3.08
N ALA A 14 -10.57 -19.36 -1.97
CA ALA A 14 -12.01 -19.15 -1.86
C ALA A 14 -12.54 -18.13 -2.88
N LEU A 15 -11.76 -17.11 -3.26
CA LEU A 15 -12.14 -16.14 -4.28
C LEU A 15 -12.22 -16.73 -5.70
N ALA A 16 -11.63 -17.91 -5.94
CA ALA A 16 -11.77 -18.61 -7.22
C ALA A 16 -13.17 -19.19 -7.43
N VAL A 17 -13.94 -19.37 -6.34
CA VAL A 17 -15.30 -19.89 -6.35
C VAL A 17 -16.26 -18.73 -6.16
N VAL A 18 -17.00 -18.38 -7.21
CA VAL A 18 -17.96 -17.26 -7.19
C VAL A 18 -19.38 -17.80 -7.14
N GLU A 19 -20.12 -17.46 -6.09
CA GLU A 19 -21.52 -17.87 -5.98
C GLU A 19 -22.41 -17.06 -6.97
N PRO A 20 -23.60 -17.59 -7.37
CA PRO A 20 -24.43 -16.95 -8.42
C PRO A 20 -24.85 -15.49 -8.18
N ALA A 21 -24.82 -15.02 -6.93
CA ALA A 21 -25.14 -13.63 -6.56
C ALA A 21 -23.91 -12.76 -6.28
N GLU A 22 -22.71 -13.34 -6.31
CA GLU A 22 -21.48 -12.65 -5.99
C GLU A 22 -20.85 -12.02 -7.23
N ARG A 23 -20.18 -10.89 -7.01
CA ARG A 23 -19.37 -10.27 -8.05
C ARG A 23 -18.06 -11.02 -8.14
N ALA A 24 -17.77 -11.58 -9.31
CA ALA A 24 -16.49 -12.23 -9.56
C ALA A 24 -15.31 -11.25 -9.36
N PRO A 25 -14.19 -11.68 -8.75
CA PRO A 25 -13.00 -10.84 -8.61
C PRO A 25 -12.39 -10.41 -9.96
N TRP A 26 -12.60 -11.19 -11.02
CA TRP A 26 -12.24 -10.85 -12.40
C TRP A 26 -13.37 -10.15 -13.18
N GLY A 27 -14.42 -9.68 -12.50
CA GLY A 27 -15.53 -8.96 -13.14
C GLY A 27 -15.15 -7.55 -13.64
N ASP A 28 -14.04 -6.99 -13.16
CA ASP A 28 -13.49 -5.71 -13.59
C ASP A 28 -11.97 -5.66 -13.39
N SER A 29 -11.29 -4.77 -14.11
CA SER A 29 -9.83 -4.65 -14.05
C SER A 29 -9.28 -4.21 -12.69
N VAL A 30 -10.05 -3.49 -11.88
CA VAL A 30 -9.58 -2.98 -10.57
C VAL A 30 -9.53 -4.13 -9.57
N SER A 31 -10.62 -4.88 -9.45
CA SER A 31 -10.71 -6.08 -8.60
C SER A 31 -9.72 -7.15 -9.05
N ALA A 32 -9.59 -7.36 -10.38
CA ALA A 32 -8.63 -8.31 -10.93
C ALA A 32 -7.18 -7.93 -10.60
N SER A 33 -6.85 -6.64 -10.67
CA SER A 33 -5.52 -6.14 -10.30
C SER A 33 -5.21 -6.37 -8.83
N ALA A 34 -6.16 -6.06 -7.94
CA ALA A 34 -6.01 -6.31 -6.51
C ALA A 34 -5.76 -7.80 -6.21
N CYS A 35 -6.47 -8.70 -6.90
CA CYS A 35 -6.28 -10.15 -6.76
C CYS A 35 -4.90 -10.61 -7.24
N LEU A 36 -4.43 -10.15 -8.40
CA LEU A 36 -3.09 -10.50 -8.89
C LEU A 36 -1.99 -9.99 -7.96
N ILE A 37 -2.14 -8.78 -7.40
CA ILE A 37 -1.19 -8.22 -6.44
C ILE A 37 -1.12 -9.10 -5.19
N ALA A 38 -2.27 -9.56 -4.69
CA ALA A 38 -2.31 -10.45 -3.53
C ALA A 38 -1.69 -11.82 -3.85
N LEU A 39 -2.02 -12.41 -5.00
CA LEU A 39 -1.43 -13.67 -5.46
C LEU A 39 0.10 -13.56 -5.61
N ALA A 40 0.61 -12.42 -6.09
CA ALA A 40 2.04 -12.20 -6.27
C ALA A 40 2.83 -12.15 -4.95
N ARG A 41 2.13 -12.05 -3.80
CA ARG A 41 2.74 -12.13 -2.47
C ARG A 41 2.82 -13.55 -1.92
N LEU A 42 2.13 -14.51 -2.53
CA LEU A 42 2.27 -15.92 -2.19
C LEU A 42 3.54 -16.52 -2.79
N ASP A 43 3.98 -17.64 -2.23
CA ASP A 43 5.01 -18.45 -2.85
C ASP A 43 4.52 -18.96 -4.23
N LYS A 44 5.35 -18.79 -5.27
CA LYS A 44 4.96 -19.17 -6.63
C LYS A 44 4.59 -20.64 -6.75
N LEU A 45 5.31 -21.51 -6.03
CA LEU A 45 5.05 -22.94 -6.06
C LEU A 45 3.73 -23.29 -5.36
N ALA A 46 3.31 -22.52 -4.35
CA ALA A 46 1.98 -22.66 -3.75
C ALA A 46 0.89 -22.32 -4.77
N VAL A 47 1.02 -21.20 -5.49
CA VAL A 47 0.08 -20.82 -6.55
C VAL A 47 -0.01 -21.91 -7.63
N GLU A 48 1.13 -22.43 -8.11
CA GLU A 48 1.12 -23.46 -9.17
C GLU A 48 0.56 -24.82 -8.75
N ARG A 49 0.49 -25.10 -7.44
CA ARG A 49 0.01 -26.39 -6.90
C ARG A 49 -1.49 -26.43 -6.63
N SER A 50 -2.14 -25.28 -6.52
CA SER A 50 -3.60 -25.19 -6.33
C SER A 50 -4.28 -24.91 -7.66
N ASP A 51 -5.27 -25.74 -8.01
CA ASP A 51 -6.07 -25.53 -9.22
C ASP A 51 -6.90 -24.24 -9.11
N GLU A 52 -7.39 -23.93 -7.91
CA GLU A 52 -8.17 -22.74 -7.60
C GLU A 52 -7.33 -21.46 -7.76
N LEU A 53 -6.13 -21.43 -7.18
CA LEU A 53 -5.25 -20.25 -7.28
C LEU A 53 -4.77 -20.02 -8.71
N ARG A 54 -4.48 -21.09 -9.47
CA ARG A 54 -4.15 -20.98 -10.90
C ARG A 54 -5.34 -20.46 -11.71
N ALA A 55 -6.54 -20.99 -11.48
CA ALA A 55 -7.75 -20.54 -12.17
C ALA A 55 -8.02 -19.06 -11.89
N LEU A 56 -7.94 -18.63 -10.64
CA LEU A 56 -8.10 -17.23 -10.24
C LEU A 56 -7.06 -16.34 -10.93
N ARG A 57 -5.78 -16.74 -10.92
CA ARG A 57 -4.70 -16.01 -11.61
C ARG A 57 -5.03 -15.85 -13.09
N ASP A 58 -5.35 -16.93 -13.79
CA ASP A 58 -5.54 -16.92 -15.24
C ASP A 58 -6.74 -16.05 -15.64
N GLN A 59 -7.82 -16.07 -14.85
CA GLN A 59 -8.99 -15.22 -15.05
C GLN A 59 -8.69 -13.74 -14.82
N CYS A 60 -7.97 -13.41 -13.75
CA CYS A 60 -7.61 -12.02 -13.46
C CYS A 60 -6.59 -11.47 -14.47
N LEU A 61 -5.64 -12.29 -14.91
CA LEU A 61 -4.56 -11.89 -15.81
C LEU A 61 -5.08 -11.25 -17.11
N GLY A 62 -6.05 -11.89 -17.77
CA GLY A 62 -6.64 -11.35 -18.99
C GLY A 62 -7.26 -9.95 -18.80
N GLN A 63 -7.96 -9.75 -17.69
CA GLN A 63 -8.61 -8.46 -17.37
C GLN A 63 -7.62 -7.35 -17.04
N VAL A 64 -6.53 -7.69 -16.36
CA VAL A 64 -5.46 -6.74 -16.02
C VAL A 64 -4.67 -6.35 -17.25
N LEU A 65 -4.33 -7.31 -18.12
CA LEU A 65 -3.60 -7.03 -19.36
C LEU A 65 -4.39 -6.19 -20.36
N ALA A 66 -5.73 -6.31 -20.37
CA ALA A 66 -6.62 -5.50 -21.19
C ALA A 66 -6.84 -4.08 -20.66
N ALA A 67 -6.53 -3.82 -19.38
CA ALA A 67 -6.79 -2.56 -18.70
C ALA A 67 -5.94 -1.39 -19.20
N TYR A 68 -4.81 -1.67 -19.85
CA TYR A 68 -3.87 -0.68 -20.36
C TYR A 68 -3.20 -1.18 -21.64
N ASP A 69 -3.23 -0.33 -22.66
CA ASP A 69 -2.48 -0.50 -23.89
C ASP A 69 -1.44 0.61 -24.04
N ILE A 70 -0.23 0.29 -24.51
CA ILE A 70 0.86 1.27 -24.61
C ILE A 70 0.52 2.40 -25.60
N LYS A 71 -0.28 2.11 -26.63
CA LYS A 71 -0.65 3.11 -27.66
C LYS A 71 -1.88 3.91 -27.25
N ASN A 72 -2.89 3.23 -26.69
CA ASN A 72 -4.20 3.83 -26.42
C ASN A 72 -4.36 4.32 -24.96
N GLY A 73 -3.46 3.93 -24.05
CA GLY A 73 -3.52 4.27 -22.64
C GLY A 73 -4.42 3.34 -21.83
N PHE A 74 -4.94 3.85 -20.70
CA PHE A 74 -5.88 3.13 -19.85
C PHE A 74 -7.25 3.00 -20.51
N ASP A 75 -7.95 1.90 -20.24
CA ASP A 75 -9.38 1.80 -20.53
C ASP A 75 -10.13 3.00 -19.90
N PRO A 76 -10.95 3.75 -20.68
CA PRO A 76 -11.67 4.91 -20.18
C PRO A 76 -12.66 4.61 -19.05
N LEU A 77 -13.08 3.36 -18.87
CA LEU A 77 -13.93 2.92 -17.77
C LEU A 77 -13.19 2.84 -16.43
N ILE A 78 -11.85 2.85 -16.43
CA ILE A 78 -11.05 2.79 -15.20
C ILE A 78 -11.00 4.17 -14.54
N PRO A 79 -11.53 4.32 -13.31
CA PRO A 79 -11.46 5.58 -12.59
C PRO A 79 -10.00 5.99 -12.38
N VAL A 80 -9.71 7.30 -12.47
CA VAL A 80 -8.34 7.83 -12.30
C VAL A 80 -7.70 7.36 -10.98
N THR A 81 -8.47 7.38 -9.90
CA THR A 81 -8.02 6.94 -8.56
C THR A 81 -7.68 5.45 -8.49
N ALA A 82 -8.20 4.62 -9.40
CA ALA A 82 -7.93 3.18 -9.46
C ALA A 82 -6.76 2.83 -10.40
N ARG A 83 -6.25 3.78 -11.19
CA ARG A 83 -5.15 3.49 -12.13
C ARG A 83 -3.86 3.07 -11.44
N GLY A 84 -3.62 3.51 -10.20
CA GLY A 84 -2.48 3.08 -9.39
C GLY A 84 -2.49 1.58 -9.11
N VAL A 85 -3.63 1.02 -8.66
CA VAL A 85 -3.75 -0.42 -8.42
C VAL A 85 -3.68 -1.22 -9.72
N VAL A 86 -4.20 -0.69 -10.83
CA VAL A 86 -4.08 -1.34 -12.15
C VAL A 86 -2.63 -1.38 -12.63
N ALA A 87 -1.90 -0.27 -12.52
CA ALA A 87 -0.48 -0.22 -12.87
C ALA A 87 0.35 -1.22 -12.04
N ARG A 88 0.03 -1.37 -10.74
CA ARG A 88 0.65 -2.38 -9.89
C ARG A 88 0.24 -3.82 -10.26
N GLY A 89 -1.00 -4.04 -10.67
CA GLY A 89 -1.47 -5.33 -11.18
C GLY A 89 -0.74 -5.76 -12.45
N LEU A 90 -0.49 -4.82 -13.38
CA LEU A 90 0.31 -5.07 -14.58
C LEU A 90 1.75 -5.47 -14.25
N LEU A 91 2.33 -4.88 -13.20
CA LEU A 91 3.64 -5.27 -12.71
C LEU A 91 3.61 -6.70 -12.11
N ALA A 92 2.57 -7.02 -11.32
CA ALA A 92 2.39 -8.36 -10.78
C ALA A 92 2.26 -9.43 -11.88
N ALA A 93 1.60 -9.12 -13.00
CA ALA A 93 1.51 -10.01 -14.16
C ALA A 93 2.88 -10.43 -14.71
N ALA A 94 3.87 -9.51 -14.74
CA ALA A 94 5.24 -9.83 -15.15
C ALA A 94 5.92 -10.90 -14.27
N GLY A 95 5.44 -11.07 -13.03
CA GLY A 95 5.90 -12.11 -12.12
C GLY A 95 5.37 -13.52 -12.45
N PHE A 96 4.23 -13.61 -13.14
CA PHE A 96 3.55 -14.86 -13.47
C PHE A 96 3.83 -15.37 -14.88
N GLU A 97 4.14 -14.50 -15.83
CA GLU A 97 4.41 -14.86 -17.23
C GLU A 97 5.90 -14.66 -17.59
N PRO A 98 6.79 -15.59 -17.20
CA PRO A 98 8.23 -15.42 -17.39
C PRO A 98 8.65 -15.39 -18.86
N TRP A 99 7.87 -15.99 -19.77
CA TRP A 99 8.18 -16.02 -21.21
C TRP A 99 7.97 -14.68 -21.91
N ASP A 100 7.13 -13.79 -21.38
CA ASP A 100 6.87 -12.44 -21.93
C ASP A 100 7.17 -11.33 -20.91
N ARG A 101 8.02 -11.65 -19.92
CA ARG A 101 8.32 -10.78 -18.78
C ARG A 101 8.74 -9.37 -19.21
N GLU A 102 9.59 -9.25 -20.23
CA GLU A 102 10.06 -7.94 -20.71
C GLU A 102 8.93 -7.08 -21.26
N ALA A 103 7.99 -7.67 -22.02
CA ALA A 103 6.86 -6.92 -22.54
C ALA A 103 5.89 -6.50 -21.43
N HIS A 104 5.68 -7.35 -20.43
CA HIS A 104 4.87 -6.98 -19.25
C HIS A 104 5.53 -5.87 -18.43
N LEU A 105 6.83 -5.93 -18.18
CA LEU A 105 7.57 -4.86 -17.49
C LEU A 105 7.51 -3.54 -18.27
N LEU A 106 7.67 -3.59 -19.60
CA LEU A 106 7.54 -2.42 -20.46
C LEU A 106 6.12 -1.81 -20.38
N ARG A 107 5.09 -2.65 -20.40
CA ARG A 107 3.69 -2.22 -20.28
C ARG A 107 3.42 -1.62 -18.90
N ALA A 108 3.91 -2.24 -17.83
CA ALA A 108 3.77 -1.75 -16.46
C ALA A 108 4.49 -0.40 -16.28
N ASP A 109 5.72 -0.24 -16.78
CA ASP A 109 6.43 1.05 -16.72
C ASP A 109 5.64 2.14 -17.48
N ALA A 110 5.16 1.85 -18.69
CA ALA A 110 4.36 2.78 -19.46
C ALA A 110 3.08 3.21 -18.70
N ALA A 111 2.39 2.26 -18.08
CA ALA A 111 1.22 2.53 -17.25
C ALA A 111 1.56 3.41 -16.04
N ILE A 112 2.61 3.07 -15.28
CA ILE A 112 3.08 3.85 -14.12
C ILE A 112 3.39 5.29 -14.54
N ARG A 113 4.15 5.50 -15.63
CA ARG A 113 4.46 6.85 -16.12
C ARG A 113 3.22 7.60 -16.60
N ALA A 114 2.27 6.91 -17.22
CA ALA A 114 1.01 7.52 -17.61
C ALA A 114 0.24 8.04 -16.39
N VAL A 115 0.15 7.26 -15.29
CA VAL A 115 -0.52 7.73 -14.07
C VAL A 115 0.19 8.94 -13.47
N PHE A 116 1.52 8.92 -13.33
CA PHE A 116 2.27 10.08 -12.80
C PHE A 116 2.12 11.34 -13.66
N ARG A 117 2.05 11.20 -14.99
CA ARG A 117 1.91 12.33 -15.91
C ARG A 117 0.49 12.89 -15.95
N GLU A 118 -0.53 12.04 -15.84
CA GLU A 118 -1.93 12.41 -16.03
C GLU A 118 -2.65 12.78 -14.73
N THR A 119 -2.13 12.36 -13.58
CA THR A 119 -2.73 12.65 -12.27
C THR A 119 -2.26 14.01 -11.77
N GLN A 120 -3.21 14.88 -11.41
CA GLN A 120 -2.88 16.17 -10.82
C GLN A 120 -2.19 15.99 -9.46
N PRO A 121 -1.26 16.86 -9.03
CA PRO A 121 -0.58 16.73 -7.75
C PRO A 121 -1.51 16.57 -6.55
N SER A 122 -2.62 17.33 -6.52
CA SER A 122 -3.65 17.24 -5.47
C SER A 122 -4.40 15.90 -5.43
N GLN A 123 -4.39 15.15 -6.54
CA GLN A 123 -5.06 13.86 -6.68
C GLN A 123 -4.11 12.68 -6.50
N LEU A 124 -2.79 12.92 -6.41
CA LEU A 124 -1.80 11.84 -6.26
C LEU A 124 -2.07 10.99 -5.02
N LEU A 125 -2.49 11.59 -3.90
CA LEU A 125 -2.85 10.83 -2.70
C LEU A 125 -3.98 9.82 -2.94
N GLY A 126 -4.85 10.06 -3.93
CA GLY A 126 -5.96 9.18 -4.27
C GLY A 126 -5.56 7.91 -5.04
N VAL A 127 -4.37 7.88 -5.66
CA VAL A 127 -3.82 6.70 -6.36
C VAL A 127 -2.73 5.99 -5.55
N MET A 128 -2.48 6.46 -4.33
CA MET A 128 -1.51 5.89 -3.39
C MET A 128 -2.24 4.95 -2.42
N PRO A 129 -1.57 3.92 -1.89
CA PRO A 129 -0.13 3.63 -2.00
C PRO A 129 0.30 2.89 -3.28
N ASP A 130 -0.64 2.34 -4.05
CA ASP A 130 -0.34 1.38 -5.12
C ASP A 130 0.57 1.92 -6.23
N LEU A 131 0.39 3.17 -6.66
CA LEU A 131 1.26 3.75 -7.69
C LEU A 131 2.73 3.85 -7.22
N GLY A 132 2.95 4.26 -5.97
CA GLY A 132 4.29 4.37 -5.41
C GLY A 132 4.96 3.01 -5.22
N TRP A 133 4.20 2.02 -4.75
CA TRP A 133 4.71 0.65 -4.67
C TRP A 133 5.02 0.05 -6.04
N ALA A 134 4.20 0.31 -7.06
CA ALA A 134 4.47 -0.14 -8.41
C ALA A 134 5.81 0.41 -8.94
N ASP A 135 6.10 1.70 -8.74
CA ASP A 135 7.37 2.28 -9.20
C ASP A 135 8.59 1.74 -8.43
N ILE A 136 8.47 1.63 -7.10
CA ILE A 136 9.53 1.07 -6.25
C ILE A 136 9.82 -0.39 -6.62
N GLU A 137 8.77 -1.19 -6.80
CA GLU A 137 8.89 -2.60 -7.13
C GLU A 137 9.46 -2.82 -8.54
N LEU A 138 9.03 -2.02 -9.53
CA LEU A 138 9.61 -2.02 -10.87
C LEU A 138 11.11 -1.72 -10.81
N ALA A 139 11.51 -0.68 -10.07
CA ALA A 139 12.90 -0.29 -9.93
C ALA A 139 13.76 -1.41 -9.31
N ARG A 140 13.23 -2.12 -8.30
CA ARG A 140 13.87 -3.30 -7.71
C ARG A 140 14.02 -4.43 -8.73
N MET A 141 13.00 -4.70 -9.53
CA MET A 141 13.04 -5.74 -10.56
C MET A 141 14.03 -5.43 -11.69
N THR A 142 14.25 -4.14 -11.99
CA THR A 142 15.19 -3.70 -13.03
C THR A 142 16.57 -3.28 -12.49
N GLY A 143 16.77 -3.30 -11.18
CA GLY A 143 18.05 -3.00 -10.52
C GLY A 143 18.46 -1.52 -10.52
N GLY A 144 17.53 -0.59 -10.27
CA GLY A 144 17.81 0.85 -10.27
C GLY A 144 17.02 1.68 -9.24
N GLU A 145 17.17 3.00 -9.31
CA GLU A 145 16.34 3.97 -8.58
C GLU A 145 14.95 4.09 -9.25
N PRO A 146 13.85 4.25 -8.47
CA PRO A 146 12.54 4.57 -9.04
C PRO A 146 12.60 5.82 -9.91
N LYS A 147 12.12 5.74 -11.16
CA LYS A 147 12.23 6.88 -12.08
C LYS A 147 11.41 8.10 -11.60
N SER A 148 10.36 7.89 -10.80
CA SER A 148 9.60 8.97 -10.16
C SER A 148 10.07 9.29 -8.74
N ALA A 149 11.32 8.95 -8.37
CA ALA A 149 11.86 9.25 -7.04
C ALA A 149 11.66 10.72 -6.60
N PRO A 150 11.86 11.76 -7.45
CA PRO A 150 11.54 13.13 -7.08
C PRO A 150 10.07 13.32 -6.68
N ALA A 151 9.13 12.84 -7.51
CA ALA A 151 7.70 12.95 -7.23
C ALA A 151 7.27 12.18 -5.98
N LEU A 152 7.91 11.05 -5.68
CA LEU A 152 7.68 10.30 -4.44
C LEU A 152 8.17 11.08 -3.21
N ARG A 153 9.34 11.72 -3.30
CA ARG A 153 9.86 12.58 -2.21
C ARG A 153 8.97 13.81 -2.00
N ASP A 154 8.51 14.46 -3.07
CA ASP A 154 7.58 15.60 -2.99
C ASP A 154 6.23 15.21 -2.38
N LEU A 155 5.70 14.04 -2.76
CA LEU A 155 4.51 13.46 -2.14
C LEU A 155 4.70 13.23 -0.64
N ARG A 156 5.86 12.69 -0.23
CA ARG A 156 6.17 12.49 1.19
C ARG A 156 6.14 13.80 1.95
N GLU A 157 6.80 14.85 1.47
CA GLU A 157 6.77 16.13 2.16
C GLU A 157 5.35 16.73 2.20
N THR A 158 4.56 16.59 1.12
CA THR A 158 3.13 16.97 1.12
C THR A 158 2.34 16.26 2.21
N VAL A 159 2.56 14.95 2.38
CA VAL A 159 1.90 14.16 3.43
C VAL A 159 2.31 14.64 4.83
N LEU A 160 3.61 14.93 5.03
CA LEU A 160 4.13 15.42 6.30
C LEU A 160 3.61 16.81 6.66
N ASP A 161 3.30 17.65 5.67
CA ASP A 161 2.68 18.96 5.88
C ASP A 161 1.18 18.86 6.25
N LEU A 162 0.50 17.79 5.81
CA LEU A 162 -0.90 17.50 6.17
C LEU A 162 -1.06 16.75 7.50
N THR A 163 0.05 16.34 8.13
CA THR A 163 0.04 15.55 9.36
C THR A 163 -0.07 16.45 10.59
N LEU A 164 -1.00 16.13 11.50
CA LEU A 164 -1.21 16.90 12.72
C LEU A 164 -0.04 16.75 13.70
N ARG A 165 0.61 17.87 14.01
CA ARG A 165 1.74 17.98 14.94
C ARG A 165 1.27 18.42 16.33
N PRO A 166 2.09 18.25 17.38
CA PRO A 166 1.72 18.68 18.74
C PRO A 166 1.30 20.15 18.86
N GLY A 167 1.84 21.04 18.02
CA GLY A 167 1.49 22.47 18.00
C GLY A 167 0.12 22.79 17.42
N ASP A 168 -0.45 21.88 16.63
CA ASP A 168 -1.75 22.07 15.95
C ASP A 168 -2.93 21.63 16.82
N LEU A 169 -2.66 21.00 17.97
CA LEU A 169 -3.63 20.28 18.76
C LEU A 169 -3.90 20.93 20.11
N LEU A 170 -5.17 21.00 20.49
CA LEU A 170 -5.56 21.30 21.86
C LEU A 170 -5.32 20.10 22.77
N GLY A 171 -5.32 20.33 24.09
CA GLY A 171 -5.07 19.28 25.08
C GLY A 171 -5.99 18.06 24.95
N VAL A 172 -7.24 18.27 24.54
CA VAL A 172 -8.25 17.22 24.34
C VAL A 172 -8.07 16.44 23.04
N ASP A 173 -7.34 17.01 22.06
CA ASP A 173 -7.16 16.45 20.72
C ASP A 173 -5.81 15.74 20.55
N ARG A 174 -5.07 15.56 21.65
CA ARG A 174 -3.73 14.96 21.63
C ARG A 174 -3.69 13.56 21.03
N ASP A 175 -4.80 12.83 21.03
CA ASP A 175 -4.88 11.49 20.44
C ASP A 175 -4.93 11.53 18.90
N LEU A 176 -5.23 12.68 18.29
CA LEU A 176 -5.22 12.88 16.83
C LEU A 176 -3.82 13.09 16.23
N ARG A 177 -2.77 13.29 17.05
CA ARG A 177 -1.39 13.48 16.57
C ARG A 177 -0.95 12.30 15.69
N GLY A 178 -0.35 12.63 14.56
CA GLY A 178 0.05 11.68 13.52
C GLY A 178 -1.05 11.31 12.53
N GLY A 179 -2.29 11.74 12.80
CA GLY A 179 -3.39 11.69 11.84
C GLY A 179 -3.25 12.79 10.78
N LEU A 180 -3.87 12.54 9.63
CA LEU A 180 -3.79 13.42 8.46
C LEU A 180 -5.18 13.99 8.18
N VAL A 181 -5.26 15.30 7.98
CA VAL A 181 -6.49 15.95 7.56
C VAL A 181 -6.54 16.00 6.04
N LEU A 182 -7.37 15.14 5.44
CA LEU A 182 -7.62 15.13 4.01
C LEU A 182 -8.87 15.98 3.73
N ASP A 183 -8.66 17.24 3.36
CA ASP A 183 -9.73 18.23 3.11
C ASP A 183 -10.79 17.71 2.10
N ALA A 184 -10.35 16.91 1.13
CA ALA A 184 -11.21 16.30 0.12
C ALA A 184 -12.32 15.36 0.68
N ALA A 185 -12.19 14.86 1.91
CA ALA A 185 -13.17 13.96 2.52
C ALA A 185 -14.26 14.68 3.33
N GLY A 186 -14.19 16.01 3.48
CA GLY A 186 -15.18 16.79 4.24
C GLY A 186 -15.18 16.54 5.75
N SER A 187 -14.25 15.74 6.27
CA SER A 187 -14.04 15.55 7.71
C SER A 187 -12.89 16.44 8.17
N PRO A 188 -13.12 17.40 9.08
CA PRO A 188 -12.07 18.27 9.60
C PRO A 188 -11.07 17.53 10.49
N LEU A 189 -11.38 16.28 10.86
CA LEU A 189 -10.58 15.47 11.77
C LEU A 189 -10.07 14.19 11.09
N PRO A 190 -8.87 13.71 11.45
CA PRO A 190 -8.30 12.47 10.90
C PRO A 190 -9.16 11.24 11.13
N THR A 191 -9.15 10.34 10.15
CA THR A 191 -9.85 9.05 10.18
C THR A 191 -8.88 7.93 9.76
N TRP A 192 -9.35 6.69 9.68
CA TRP A 192 -8.55 5.58 9.12
C TRP A 192 -8.01 5.87 7.70
N GLN A 193 -8.62 6.78 6.94
CA GLN A 193 -8.13 7.15 5.61
C GLN A 193 -6.74 7.80 5.66
N SER A 194 -6.36 8.41 6.79
CA SER A 194 -5.01 8.94 7.02
C SER A 194 -3.93 7.87 6.94
N LEU A 195 -4.29 6.58 7.08
CA LEU A 195 -3.35 5.47 7.02
C LEU A 195 -2.94 5.10 5.58
N ARG A 196 -3.67 5.59 4.56
CA ARG A 196 -3.39 5.28 3.15
C ARG A 196 -1.97 5.59 2.70
N PRO A 197 -1.44 6.81 2.91
CA PRO A 197 -0.06 7.11 2.55
C PRO A 197 0.97 6.45 3.47
N LEU A 198 0.61 6.09 4.71
CA LEU A 198 1.56 5.59 5.70
C LEU A 198 2.28 4.32 5.23
N GLY A 199 1.56 3.38 4.60
CA GLY A 199 2.19 2.16 4.07
C GLY A 199 3.30 2.47 3.06
N LEU A 200 3.06 3.40 2.14
CA LEU A 200 4.08 3.82 1.19
C LEU A 200 5.23 4.58 1.86
N LEU A 201 4.94 5.51 2.77
CA LEU A 201 5.98 6.26 3.48
C LEU A 201 6.90 5.35 4.29
N ALA A 202 6.31 4.34 4.93
CA ALA A 202 7.07 3.28 5.59
C ALA A 202 7.97 2.57 4.57
N THR A 203 7.44 2.09 3.44
CA THR A 203 8.25 1.43 2.41
C THR A 203 9.42 2.31 1.93
N MET A 204 9.18 3.60 1.72
CA MET A 204 10.16 4.61 1.30
C MET A 204 11.24 4.85 2.36
N LEU A 205 10.88 4.84 3.65
CA LEU A 205 11.81 4.96 4.77
C LEU A 205 12.87 3.84 4.70
N GLY A 206 12.44 2.61 4.39
CA GLY A 206 13.32 1.47 4.21
C GLY A 206 14.08 1.44 2.88
N ASP A 207 13.81 2.34 1.93
CA ASP A 207 14.45 2.38 0.61
C ASP A 207 15.61 3.38 0.58
N GLU A 208 16.82 2.94 0.24
CA GLU A 208 18.03 3.78 0.34
C GLU A 208 18.06 4.88 -0.73
N TRP A 209 17.47 4.63 -1.91
CA TRP A 209 17.36 5.65 -2.94
C TRP A 209 16.42 6.77 -2.50
N LEU A 210 15.31 6.45 -1.85
CA LEU A 210 14.30 7.45 -1.46
C LEU A 210 14.58 8.11 -0.10
N THR A 211 15.23 7.40 0.81
CA THR A 211 15.58 7.89 2.15
C THR A 211 17.02 7.49 2.48
N PRO A 212 18.02 8.25 2.01
CA PRO A 212 19.43 7.90 2.20
C PRO A 212 19.85 8.06 3.66
N GLY A 213 20.81 7.24 4.08
CA GLY A 213 21.41 7.27 5.41
C GLY A 213 21.05 6.10 6.31
N THR A 214 21.31 6.27 7.61
CA THR A 214 21.16 5.28 8.68
C THR A 214 20.39 5.87 9.86
N VAL A 215 20.11 5.09 10.90
CA VAL A 215 19.47 5.62 12.13
C VAL A 215 20.26 6.78 12.75
N GLY A 216 21.58 6.82 12.58
CA GLY A 216 22.45 7.88 13.13
C GLY A 216 22.85 8.99 12.15
N THR A 217 22.51 8.88 10.87
CA THR A 217 23.00 9.82 9.83
C THR A 217 22.01 9.98 8.67
N GLY A 218 22.05 11.12 7.99
CA GLY A 218 21.23 11.35 6.79
C GLY A 218 19.75 11.60 7.11
N GLU A 219 18.87 11.24 6.18
CA GLU A 219 17.44 11.57 6.26
C GLU A 219 16.62 10.58 7.10
N VAL A 220 17.14 9.36 7.27
CA VAL A 220 16.43 8.26 7.93
C VAL A 220 15.96 8.62 9.34
N GLN A 221 16.78 9.29 10.15
CA GLN A 221 16.40 9.64 11.52
C GLN A 221 15.16 10.54 11.55
N ARG A 222 15.13 11.61 10.73
CA ARG A 222 13.98 12.52 10.65
C ARG A 222 12.74 11.75 10.19
N GLN A 223 12.86 11.03 9.07
CA GLN A 223 11.74 10.31 8.47
C GLN A 223 11.18 9.21 9.36
N LEU A 224 12.05 8.55 10.13
CA LEU A 224 11.65 7.57 11.14
C LEU A 224 10.78 8.22 12.23
N MET A 225 11.19 9.36 12.78
CA MET A 225 10.42 10.05 13.81
C MET A 225 9.02 10.47 13.32
N GLU A 226 8.95 11.01 12.11
CA GLU A 226 7.66 11.37 11.48
C GLU A 226 6.78 10.15 11.24
N THR A 227 7.35 9.06 10.72
CA THR A 227 6.63 7.80 10.49
C THR A 227 6.11 7.20 11.80
N LEU A 228 6.90 7.24 12.88
CA LEU A 228 6.50 6.75 14.19
C LEU A 228 5.32 7.54 14.77
N ASP A 229 5.25 8.84 14.51
CA ASP A 229 4.09 9.65 14.90
C ASP A 229 2.81 9.19 14.19
N MET A 230 2.89 8.88 12.89
CA MET A 230 1.75 8.33 12.14
C MET A 230 1.37 6.91 12.60
N VAL A 231 2.36 6.05 12.91
CA VAL A 231 2.11 4.70 13.48
C VAL A 231 1.45 4.80 14.85
N ARG A 232 1.81 5.82 15.65
CA ARG A 232 1.10 6.11 16.90
C ARG A 232 -0.38 6.36 16.67
N PHE A 233 -0.76 7.04 15.59
CA PHE A 233 -2.17 7.25 15.25
C PHE A 233 -2.90 5.94 14.87
N VAL A 234 -2.23 5.01 14.17
CA VAL A 234 -2.77 3.65 13.96
C VAL A 234 -3.14 3.01 15.29
N LYS A 235 -2.23 3.08 16.27
CA LYS A 235 -2.46 2.53 17.62
C LYS A 235 -3.66 3.16 18.33
N GLN A 236 -3.91 4.45 18.12
CA GLN A 236 -5.09 5.13 18.70
C GLN A 236 -6.40 4.68 18.04
N LEU A 237 -6.36 4.36 16.74
CA LEU A 237 -7.52 3.82 16.03
C LEU A 237 -7.79 2.35 16.39
N THR A 238 -6.76 1.58 16.76
CA THR A 238 -6.89 0.17 17.13
C THR A 238 -7.72 -0.05 18.38
N ALA A 239 -8.67 -0.97 18.32
CA ALA A 239 -9.43 -1.40 19.48
C ALA A 239 -8.58 -2.26 20.42
N GLU A 240 -8.55 -1.85 21.67
CA GLU A 240 -7.82 -2.49 22.75
C GLU A 240 -8.78 -3.03 23.80
N GLN A 241 -8.27 -3.90 24.68
CA GLN A 241 -9.07 -4.51 25.75
C GLN A 241 -9.82 -3.48 26.61
N ARG A 242 -9.21 -2.32 26.88
CA ARG A 242 -9.85 -1.23 27.65
C ARG A 242 -11.10 -0.64 26.97
N LEU A 243 -11.16 -0.70 25.65
CA LEU A 243 -12.30 -0.24 24.85
C LEU A 243 -13.35 -1.34 24.65
N GLY A 244 -13.15 -2.54 25.23
CA GLY A 244 -14.04 -3.69 25.03
C GLY A 244 -15.51 -3.37 25.33
N HIS A 245 -15.78 -2.54 26.33
CA HIS A 245 -17.14 -2.12 26.70
C HIS A 245 -17.89 -1.32 25.60
N MET A 246 -17.19 -0.89 24.54
CA MET A 246 -17.77 -0.17 23.41
C MET A 246 -18.24 -1.10 22.27
N TYR A 247 -17.98 -2.41 22.36
CA TYR A 247 -18.26 -3.37 21.29
C TYR A 247 -19.20 -4.49 21.74
N ALA A 248 -20.01 -4.99 20.80
CA ALA A 248 -20.91 -6.12 21.05
C ALA A 248 -20.13 -7.41 21.37
N ASP A 249 -19.05 -7.69 20.65
CA ASP A 249 -18.12 -8.76 20.94
C ASP A 249 -16.68 -8.21 21.09
N PRO A 250 -16.22 -7.98 22.33
CA PRO A 250 -14.89 -7.45 22.60
C PRO A 250 -13.75 -8.34 22.09
N LYS A 251 -13.97 -9.66 21.98
CA LYS A 251 -12.93 -10.60 21.54
C LYS A 251 -12.70 -10.51 20.04
N LEU A 252 -13.76 -10.34 19.26
CA LEU A 252 -13.66 -10.15 17.82
C LEU A 252 -13.20 -8.74 17.44
N ALA A 253 -13.51 -7.74 18.27
CA ALA A 253 -13.10 -6.35 18.04
C ALA A 253 -11.60 -6.11 18.30
N PHE A 254 -10.96 -6.89 19.18
CA PHE A 254 -9.58 -6.68 19.59
C PHE A 254 -8.61 -6.68 18.40
N GLY A 255 -7.81 -5.62 18.27
CA GLY A 255 -6.86 -5.45 17.16
C GLY A 255 -7.47 -4.86 15.89
N GLY A 256 -8.80 -4.78 15.78
CA GLY A 256 -9.49 -4.10 14.68
C GLY A 256 -9.21 -2.60 14.68
N VAL A 257 -9.14 -2.00 13.49
CA VAL A 257 -8.95 -0.55 13.33
C VAL A 257 -10.30 0.11 13.11
N ARG A 258 -10.61 1.09 13.96
CA ARG A 258 -11.84 1.87 13.89
C ARG A 258 -11.85 2.85 12.72
N ALA A 259 -13.04 3.28 12.33
CA ALA A 259 -13.19 4.32 11.32
C ALA A 259 -12.60 5.67 11.78
N SER A 260 -12.79 6.04 13.05
CA SER A 260 -12.18 7.22 13.67
C SER A 260 -12.09 7.03 15.20
N LEU A 261 -11.60 8.03 15.93
CA LEU A 261 -11.57 7.96 17.41
C LEU A 261 -12.97 8.02 18.04
N TRP A 262 -13.94 8.62 17.33
CA TRP A 262 -15.32 8.81 17.80
C TRP A 262 -16.30 7.80 17.19
N ASP A 263 -15.99 7.19 16.05
CA ASP A 263 -16.80 6.14 15.42
C ASP A 263 -16.19 4.75 15.69
N GLN A 264 -16.95 3.89 16.37
CA GLN A 264 -16.52 2.54 16.73
C GLN A 264 -16.76 1.51 15.63
N SER A 265 -17.28 1.92 14.47
CA SER A 265 -17.36 1.05 13.30
C SER A 265 -15.95 0.60 12.89
N MET A 266 -15.84 -0.66 12.43
CA MET A 266 -14.56 -1.28 12.03
C MET A 266 -14.65 -1.73 10.57
N PRO A 267 -14.52 -0.81 9.60
CA PRO A 267 -14.47 -1.20 8.20
C PRO A 267 -13.31 -2.17 7.96
N LEU A 268 -13.54 -3.25 7.21
CA LEU A 268 -12.49 -4.22 6.87
C LEU A 268 -11.27 -3.53 6.23
N ALA A 269 -11.51 -2.55 5.36
CA ALA A 269 -10.47 -1.75 4.72
C ALA A 269 -9.60 -0.98 5.72
N ALA A 270 -10.17 -0.50 6.83
CA ALA A 270 -9.43 0.19 7.88
C ALA A 270 -8.43 -0.75 8.58
N SER A 271 -8.89 -1.97 8.90
CA SER A 271 -8.04 -2.99 9.54
C SER A 271 -6.96 -3.49 8.59
N ALA A 272 -7.31 -3.75 7.33
CA ALA A 272 -6.37 -4.18 6.30
C ALA A 272 -5.25 -3.14 6.11
N ILE A 273 -5.61 -1.86 5.93
CA ILE A 273 -4.62 -0.82 5.67
C ILE A 273 -3.77 -0.49 6.91
N GLY A 274 -4.35 -0.55 8.11
CA GLY A 274 -3.60 -0.40 9.35
C GLY A 274 -2.58 -1.52 9.54
N LEU A 275 -2.96 -2.76 9.24
CA LEU A 275 -2.04 -3.90 9.28
C LEU A 275 -0.93 -3.75 8.22
N THR A 276 -1.27 -3.41 6.98
CA THR A 276 -0.28 -3.16 5.92
C THR A 276 0.71 -2.07 6.33
N ALA A 277 0.23 -0.94 6.87
CA ALA A 277 1.08 0.15 7.31
C ALA A 277 2.06 -0.26 8.43
N VAL A 278 1.60 -1.07 9.40
CA VAL A 278 2.46 -1.60 10.47
C VAL A 278 3.48 -2.59 9.92
N CYS A 279 3.08 -3.52 9.04
CA CYS A 279 4.00 -4.48 8.43
C CYS A 279 5.10 -3.77 7.63
N GLU A 280 4.73 -2.83 6.75
CA GLU A 280 5.69 -2.05 5.97
C GLU A 280 6.63 -1.22 6.85
N THR A 281 6.16 -0.76 8.01
CA THR A 281 7.02 -0.07 8.99
C THR A 281 8.05 -1.03 9.56
N LEU A 282 7.62 -2.21 10.03
CA LEU A 282 8.52 -3.21 10.61
C LEU A 282 9.57 -3.69 9.60
N GLU A 283 9.15 -4.02 8.37
CA GLU A 283 10.06 -4.41 7.29
C GLU A 283 11.07 -3.32 6.95
N SER A 284 10.66 -2.06 7.05
CA SER A 284 11.53 -0.91 6.76
C SER A 284 12.54 -0.66 7.88
N LEU A 285 12.13 -0.86 9.13
CA LEU A 285 13.06 -0.86 10.27
C LEU A 285 14.09 -1.98 10.15
N ASP A 286 13.67 -3.18 9.76
CA ASP A 286 14.59 -4.30 9.51
C ASP A 286 15.59 -3.94 8.40
N ARG A 287 15.11 -3.41 7.26
CA ARG A 287 15.99 -2.93 6.18
C ARG A 287 16.98 -1.87 6.67
N ILE A 288 16.53 -0.87 7.41
CA ILE A 288 17.40 0.18 7.96
C ILE A 288 18.44 -0.39 8.92
N SER A 289 18.07 -1.35 9.77
CA SER A 289 18.98 -1.96 10.75
C SER A 289 20.17 -2.67 10.09
N THR A 290 20.00 -3.14 8.86
CA THR A 290 21.06 -3.80 8.09
C THR A 290 21.96 -2.84 7.31
N ARG A 291 21.60 -1.55 7.21
CA ARG A 291 22.42 -0.54 6.52
C ARG A 291 23.68 -0.27 7.31
N ARG A 292 24.83 -0.42 6.67
CA ARG A 292 26.11 -0.12 7.29
C ARG A 292 26.36 1.39 7.23
N THR A 293 26.75 1.98 8.35
CA THR A 293 27.34 3.32 8.33
C THR A 293 28.57 3.27 7.43
N PRO A 294 28.65 4.12 6.38
CA PRO A 294 29.87 4.21 5.59
C PRO A 294 31.02 4.49 6.55
N ALA A 295 32.10 3.69 6.49
CA ALA A 295 33.26 3.91 7.35
C ALA A 295 33.75 5.35 7.13
N ALA A 296 33.82 6.13 8.21
CA ALA A 296 34.34 7.48 8.17
C ALA A 296 35.79 7.43 7.66
N GLY A 297 36.01 7.79 6.39
CA GLY A 297 37.37 7.91 5.84
C GLY A 297 37.68 7.08 4.58
N ARG A 298 36.84 7.10 3.55
CA ARG A 298 37.37 7.03 2.18
C ARG A 298 36.94 8.29 1.41
N PRO A 299 37.90 9.13 0.98
CA PRO A 299 37.63 10.24 0.06
C PRO A 299 37.11 9.73 -1.29
#